data_AF-A0A212ING4-F1
#
_entry.id   AF-A0A212ING4-F1
#
_cell.length_a   1.000
_cell.length_b   1.000
_cell.length_c   1.000
_cell.angle_alpha   90.00
_cell.angle_beta   90.00
_cell.angle_gamma   90.00
#
_symmetry.space_group_name_H-M   'P 1'
#
loop_
_entity.id
_entity.type
_entity.pdbx_description
1 polymer ?
#
loop_
_entity_poly.entity_id
_entity_poly.type
_entity_poly.pdbx_seq_one_letter_code
_entity_poly.pdbx_strand_id
1 'polypeptide(L)'
;MTALNKRSYRADGGDIGIGRLKEIADNAYGDEEKRWLAQRVLALLDENLQLQRDKDSLEAVTIAMRDDMRGAREKLEVAAKRNAELQSENAYIRNRYKELDLLIGKNILVMQAAIIEWQATGDAKNGLSWIYNTLFGPGELPDESEKDAQAYFDRKYAPIDEELMALHKWFWEQSEAERAAAGIGVKGE
;
A
#
# COMPACT_ATOMS: atom_id res chain seq x y z
N MET A 1 64.36 36.27 -37.38
CA MET A 1 64.17 35.04 -38.17
C MET A 1 63.69 33.95 -37.23
N THR A 2 62.39 33.65 -37.23
CA THR A 2 61.84 32.58 -36.40
C THR A 2 61.17 31.60 -37.36
N ALA A 3 61.83 30.47 -37.56
CA ALA A 3 61.46 29.49 -38.56
C ALA A 3 60.07 28.93 -38.25
N LEU A 4 59.14 29.12 -39.19
CA LEU A 4 57.87 28.39 -39.26
C LEU A 4 58.20 26.90 -39.26
N ASN A 5 57.98 26.22 -38.14
CA ASN A 5 58.13 24.78 -38.02
C ASN A 5 57.02 24.08 -38.82
N LYS A 6 57.16 24.05 -40.15
CA LYS A 6 56.36 23.21 -41.04
C LYS A 6 56.84 21.78 -40.89
N ARG A 7 56.26 21.02 -39.96
CA ARG A 7 56.37 19.56 -39.97
C ARG A 7 55.92 19.04 -41.33
N SER A 8 56.82 18.35 -42.02
CA SER A 8 56.62 17.75 -43.34
C SER A 8 55.45 16.76 -43.32
N TYR A 9 54.65 16.78 -44.39
CA TYR A 9 53.63 15.78 -44.67
C TYR A 9 54.26 14.37 -44.66
N ARG A 10 53.68 13.42 -43.90
CA ARG A 10 54.09 12.02 -43.94
C ARG A 10 53.30 11.30 -45.04
N ALA A 11 54.01 10.64 -45.95
CA ALA A 11 53.43 9.92 -47.08
C ALA A 11 52.87 8.53 -46.71
N ASP A 12 53.00 8.11 -45.44
CA ASP A 12 52.58 6.80 -44.93
C ASP A 12 51.10 6.74 -44.52
N GLY A 13 50.34 7.83 -44.71
CA GLY A 13 48.92 7.88 -44.35
C GLY A 13 48.65 7.90 -42.85
N GLY A 14 49.61 8.33 -42.02
CA GLY A 14 49.37 8.49 -40.59
C GLY A 14 48.26 9.50 -40.27
N ASP A 15 47.47 9.21 -39.23
CA ASP A 15 46.35 10.05 -38.80
C ASP A 15 46.77 11.51 -38.61
N ILE A 16 46.09 12.41 -39.32
CA ILE A 16 46.25 13.85 -39.14
C ILE A 16 45.61 14.22 -37.81
N GLY A 17 46.42 14.61 -36.81
CA GLY A 17 45.90 15.03 -35.51
C GLY A 17 45.01 16.28 -35.59
N ILE A 18 44.07 16.41 -34.64
CA ILE A 18 43.10 17.52 -34.55
C ILE A 18 43.78 18.90 -34.63
N GLY A 19 44.93 19.09 -33.98
CA GLY A 19 45.67 20.35 -34.04
C GLY A 19 46.11 20.72 -35.46
N ARG A 20 46.50 19.73 -36.26
CA ARG A 20 46.87 19.94 -37.67
C ARG A 20 45.65 20.20 -38.54
N LEU A 21 44.50 19.57 -38.26
CA LEU A 21 43.24 19.88 -38.93
C LEU A 21 42.79 21.32 -38.67
N LYS A 22 42.92 21.82 -37.44
CA LYS A 22 42.64 23.23 -37.10
C LYS A 22 43.54 24.20 -37.87
N GLU A 23 44.84 23.93 -37.93
CA GLU A 23 45.78 24.75 -38.71
C GLU A 23 45.41 24.81 -40.21
N ILE A 24 44.91 23.71 -40.79
CA ILE A 24 44.49 23.66 -42.20
C ILE A 24 43.14 24.35 -42.40
N ALA A 25 42.20 24.13 -41.48
CA ALA A 25 40.85 24.70 -41.49
C ALA A 25 40.87 26.23 -41.37
N ASP A 26 41.81 26.75 -40.59
CA ASP A 26 42.10 28.17 -40.50
C ASP A 26 42.93 28.56 -41.73
N ASN A 27 44.25 28.76 -41.66
CA ASN A 27 45.08 29.30 -42.76
C ASN A 27 44.44 30.57 -43.43
N ALA A 28 45.10 31.32 -44.30
CA ALA A 28 44.40 32.32 -45.15
C ALA A 28 44.78 32.18 -46.63
N TYR A 29 45.81 31.40 -46.90
CA TYR A 29 46.43 31.25 -48.22
C TYR A 29 46.38 29.78 -48.70
N GLY A 30 45.60 28.94 -48.02
CA GLY A 30 45.41 27.53 -48.37
C GLY A 30 44.35 27.33 -49.44
N ASP A 31 44.42 26.17 -50.10
CA ASP A 31 43.40 25.63 -50.99
C ASP A 31 42.02 25.58 -50.30
N GLU A 32 41.01 26.20 -50.91
CA GLU A 32 39.65 26.33 -50.36
C GLU A 32 39.00 24.98 -50.09
N GLU A 33 39.21 24.01 -50.99
CA GLU A 33 38.65 22.66 -50.84
C GLU A 33 39.25 21.96 -49.61
N LYS A 34 40.56 22.10 -49.40
CA LYS A 34 41.25 21.51 -48.24
C LYS A 34 40.82 22.14 -46.92
N ARG A 35 40.58 23.45 -46.89
CA ARG A 35 40.06 24.15 -45.70
C ARG A 35 38.64 23.70 -45.39
N TRP A 36 37.77 23.68 -46.41
CA TRP A 36 36.38 23.26 -46.25
C TRP A 36 36.29 21.83 -45.74
N LEU A 37 37.07 20.90 -46.30
CA LEU A 37 37.16 19.53 -45.82
C LEU A 37 37.65 19.46 -44.37
N ALA A 38 38.69 20.21 -44.01
CA ALA A 38 39.20 20.24 -42.63
C ALA A 38 38.17 20.80 -41.64
N GLN A 39 37.45 21.88 -41.99
CA GLN A 39 36.36 22.44 -41.19
C GLN A 39 35.21 21.43 -41.04
N ARG A 40 34.84 20.73 -42.12
CA ARG A 40 33.78 19.72 -42.08
C ARG A 40 34.16 18.53 -41.19
N VAL A 41 35.41 18.07 -41.25
CA VAL A 41 35.92 17.00 -40.39
C VAL A 41 35.92 17.43 -38.92
N LEU A 42 36.34 18.66 -38.60
CA LEU A 42 36.27 19.19 -37.24
C LEU A 42 34.83 19.27 -36.72
N ALA A 43 33.89 19.76 -37.52
CA ALA A 43 32.48 19.81 -37.15
C ALA A 43 31.88 18.42 -36.88
N LEU A 44 32.24 17.42 -37.70
CA LEU A 44 31.80 16.04 -37.50
C LEU A 44 32.44 15.41 -36.24
N LEU A 45 33.67 15.78 -35.89
CA LEU A 45 34.30 15.33 -34.65
C LEU A 45 33.61 15.94 -33.42
N ASP A 46 33.28 17.23 -33.47
CA ASP A 46 32.54 17.90 -32.41
C ASP A 46 31.13 17.31 -32.24
N GLU A 47 30.42 17.03 -33.35
CA GLU A 47 29.11 16.36 -33.33
C GLU A 47 29.21 14.94 -32.73
N ASN A 48 30.21 14.15 -33.12
CA ASN A 48 30.42 12.82 -32.53
C ASN A 48 30.72 12.87 -31.03
N LEU A 49 31.50 13.86 -30.58
CA LEU A 49 31.78 14.05 -29.16
C LEU A 49 30.50 14.45 -28.40
N GLN A 50 29.67 15.31 -28.98
CA GLN A 50 28.38 15.68 -28.39
C GLN A 50 27.44 14.46 -28.31
N LEU A 51 27.34 13.68 -29.39
CA LEU A 51 26.55 12.45 -29.42
C LEU A 51 27.02 11.42 -28.39
N GLN A 52 28.33 11.31 -28.14
CA GLN A 52 28.85 10.45 -27.06
C GLN A 52 28.39 10.94 -25.68
N ARG A 53 28.47 12.24 -25.42
CA ARG A 53 28.01 12.82 -24.14
C ARG A 53 26.51 12.61 -23.94
N ASP A 54 25.72 12.85 -24.98
CA ASP A 54 24.26 12.67 -24.92
C ASP A 54 23.89 11.20 -24.72
N LYS A 55 24.61 10.29 -25.39
CA LYS A 55 24.47 8.85 -25.17
C LYS A 55 24.76 8.46 -23.73
N ASP A 56 25.89 8.89 -23.17
CA ASP A 56 26.27 8.59 -21.78
C ASP A 56 25.23 9.15 -20.78
N SER A 57 24.70 10.34 -21.06
CA SER A 57 23.63 10.95 -20.26
C SER A 57 22.32 10.14 -20.32
N LEU A 58 21.92 9.70 -21.51
CA LEU A 58 20.74 8.85 -21.70
C LEU A 58 20.90 7.48 -21.03
N GLU A 59 22.09 6.89 -21.10
CA GLU A 59 22.40 5.63 -20.41
C GLU A 59 22.28 5.79 -18.89
N ALA A 60 22.80 6.88 -18.32
CA ALA A 60 22.67 7.18 -16.90
C ALA A 60 21.21 7.35 -16.46
N VAL A 61 20.40 8.10 -17.23
CA VAL A 61 18.96 8.26 -16.95
C VAL A 61 18.22 6.92 -17.04
N THR A 62 18.56 6.09 -18.01
CA THR A 62 17.95 4.77 -18.19
C THR A 62 18.23 3.85 -17.01
N ILE A 63 19.43 3.91 -16.44
CA ILE A 63 19.80 3.16 -15.23
C ILE A 63 18.99 3.66 -14.02
N ALA A 64 18.94 4.97 -13.80
CA ALA A 64 18.18 5.55 -12.69
C ALA A 64 16.68 5.17 -12.76
N MET A 65 16.06 5.31 -13.95
CA MET A 65 14.67 4.91 -14.14
C MET A 65 14.44 3.42 -13.91
N ARG A 66 15.40 2.56 -14.29
CA ARG A 66 15.32 1.12 -14.02
C ARG A 66 15.35 0.82 -12.52
N ASP A 67 16.18 1.51 -11.76
CA ASP A 67 16.29 1.33 -10.32
C ASP A 67 15.06 1.87 -9.58
N ASP A 68 14.54 3.03 -9.99
CA ASP A 68 13.27 3.56 -9.49
C ASP A 68 12.10 2.61 -9.75
N MET A 69 12.01 2.06 -10.97
CA MET A 69 11.00 1.08 -11.34
C MET A 69 11.14 -0.22 -10.53
N ARG A 70 12.36 -0.62 -10.18
CA ARG A 70 12.59 -1.78 -9.30
C ARG A 70 12.08 -1.49 -7.90
N GLY A 71 12.46 -0.36 -7.32
CA GLY A 71 11.98 0.05 -5.99
C GLY A 71 10.47 0.21 -5.93
N ALA A 72 9.84 0.74 -6.98
CA ALA A 72 8.39 0.83 -7.09
C ALA A 72 7.72 -0.57 -7.13
N ARG A 73 8.31 -1.53 -7.87
CA ARG A 73 7.81 -2.91 -7.93
C ARG A 73 7.92 -3.62 -6.59
N GLU A 74 9.03 -3.46 -5.87
CA GLU A 74 9.23 -4.04 -4.54
C GLU A 74 8.20 -3.51 -3.55
N LYS A 75 7.99 -2.19 -3.52
CA LYS A 75 6.94 -1.56 -2.69
C LYS A 75 5.55 -2.08 -3.04
N LEU A 76 5.26 -2.23 -4.33
CA LEU A 76 3.98 -2.77 -4.80
C LEU A 76 3.78 -4.22 -4.36
N GLU A 77 4.82 -5.05 -4.44
CA GLU A 77 4.76 -6.44 -4.00
C GLU A 77 4.51 -6.55 -2.49
N VAL A 78 5.21 -5.74 -1.68
CA VAL A 78 5.00 -5.68 -0.22
C VAL A 78 3.58 -5.23 0.11
N ALA A 79 3.09 -4.17 -0.55
CA ALA A 79 1.73 -3.69 -0.37
C ALA A 79 0.67 -4.73 -0.79
N ALA A 80 0.91 -5.46 -1.89
CA ALA A 80 0.03 -6.51 -2.37
C ALA A 80 -0.04 -7.69 -1.38
N LYS A 81 1.10 -8.12 -0.83
CA LYS A 81 1.15 -9.15 0.22
C LYS A 81 0.37 -8.71 1.46
N ARG A 82 0.60 -7.48 1.93
CA ARG A 82 -0.12 -6.94 3.09
C ARG A 82 -1.62 -6.84 2.85
N ASN A 83 -2.04 -6.44 1.64
CA ASN A 83 -3.46 -6.37 1.28
C ASN A 83 -4.09 -7.77 1.25
N ALA A 84 -3.40 -8.78 0.71
CA ALA A 84 -3.87 -10.16 0.73
C ALA A 84 -4.04 -10.70 2.17
N GLU A 85 -3.08 -10.42 3.06
CA GLU A 85 -3.20 -10.76 4.49
C GLU A 85 -4.41 -10.09 5.13
N LEU A 86 -4.56 -8.77 4.95
CA LEU A 86 -5.69 -8.01 5.49
C LEU A 86 -7.04 -8.50 4.93
N GLN A 87 -7.10 -8.92 3.67
CA GLN A 87 -8.31 -9.50 3.10
C GLN A 87 -8.67 -10.85 3.74
N SER A 88 -7.67 -11.69 4.00
CA SER A 88 -7.85 -12.96 4.69
C SER A 88 -8.31 -12.75 6.14
N GLU A 89 -7.66 -11.84 6.88
CA GLU A 89 -8.04 -11.46 8.25
C GLU A 89 -9.47 -10.90 8.29
N ASN A 90 -9.82 -10.00 7.36
CA ASN A 90 -11.18 -9.47 7.27
C ASN A 90 -12.22 -10.55 6.95
N ALA A 91 -11.92 -11.50 6.07
CA ALA A 91 -12.81 -12.61 5.77
C ALA A 91 -13.04 -13.50 6.99
N TYR A 92 -11.98 -13.81 7.74
CA TYR A 92 -12.07 -14.56 8.99
C TYR A 92 -12.94 -13.83 10.01
N ILE A 93 -12.67 -12.56 10.28
CA ILE A 93 -13.42 -11.74 11.23
C ILE A 93 -14.90 -11.65 10.83
N ARG A 94 -15.22 -11.43 9.55
CA ARG A 94 -16.60 -11.40 9.06
C ARG A 94 -17.33 -12.73 9.28
N ASN A 95 -16.66 -13.85 9.07
CA ASN A 95 -17.28 -15.16 9.33
C ASN A 95 -17.47 -15.42 10.82
N ARG A 96 -16.53 -14.97 11.67
CA ARG A 96 -16.69 -15.02 13.13
C ARG A 96 -17.87 -14.16 13.62
N TYR A 97 -18.06 -12.96 13.06
CA TYR A 97 -19.25 -12.15 13.37
C TYR A 97 -20.54 -12.85 12.95
N LYS A 98 -20.60 -13.40 11.73
CA LYS A 98 -21.79 -14.17 11.29
C LYS A 98 -22.08 -15.35 12.20
N GLU A 99 -21.06 -16.06 12.66
CA GLU A 99 -21.23 -17.16 13.60
C GLU A 99 -21.82 -16.69 14.94
N LEU A 100 -21.32 -15.58 15.49
CA LEU A 100 -21.88 -14.96 16.69
C LEU A 100 -23.34 -14.53 16.51
N ASP A 101 -23.67 -13.89 15.39
CA ASP A 101 -25.05 -13.49 15.06
C ASP A 101 -25.99 -14.69 15.00
N LEU A 102 -25.54 -15.80 14.40
CA LEU A 102 -26.31 -17.05 14.33
C LEU A 102 -26.49 -17.70 15.70
N LEU A 103 -25.46 -17.68 16.56
CA LEU A 103 -25.55 -18.20 17.93
C LEU A 103 -26.52 -17.38 18.78
N ILE A 104 -26.46 -16.05 18.69
CA ILE A 104 -27.41 -15.14 19.35
C ILE A 104 -28.83 -15.41 18.83
N GLY A 105 -29.01 -15.50 17.51
CA GLY A 105 -30.30 -15.79 16.88
C GLY A 105 -30.89 -17.13 17.33
N LYS A 106 -30.07 -18.19 17.41
CA LYS A 106 -30.47 -19.49 17.95
C LYS A 106 -30.94 -19.37 19.41
N ASN A 107 -30.21 -18.64 20.24
CA ASN A 107 -30.58 -18.45 21.65
C ASN A 107 -31.89 -17.66 21.80
N ILE A 108 -32.10 -16.60 21.00
CA ILE A 108 -33.37 -15.87 20.97
C ILE A 108 -34.52 -16.79 20.56
N LEU A 109 -34.34 -17.61 19.52
CA LEU A 109 -35.37 -18.55 19.06
C LEU A 109 -35.75 -19.56 20.15
N VAL A 110 -34.78 -20.03 20.91
CA VAL A 110 -35.01 -20.95 22.02
C VAL A 110 -35.75 -20.27 23.17
N MET A 111 -35.41 -19.02 23.51
CA MET A 111 -36.17 -18.24 24.49
C MET A 111 -37.61 -18.01 24.03
N GLN A 112 -37.84 -17.78 22.73
CA GLN A 112 -39.18 -17.68 22.15
C GLN A 112 -39.95 -19.01 22.28
N ALA A 113 -39.32 -20.14 21.95
CA ALA A 113 -39.92 -21.47 22.11
C ALA A 113 -40.30 -21.75 23.57
N ALA A 114 -39.45 -21.38 24.52
CA ALA A 114 -39.72 -21.50 25.95
C ALA A 114 -40.99 -20.73 26.38
N ILE A 115 -41.14 -19.50 25.89
CA ILE A 115 -42.32 -18.66 26.16
C ILE A 115 -43.58 -19.29 25.55
N ILE A 116 -43.52 -19.76 24.31
CA ILE A 116 -44.64 -20.41 23.62
C ILE A 116 -45.10 -21.66 24.39
N GLU A 117 -44.16 -22.51 24.78
CA GLU A 117 -44.44 -23.75 25.53
C GLU A 117 -45.12 -23.47 26.87
N TRP A 118 -44.59 -22.49 27.63
CA TRP A 118 -45.18 -22.07 28.90
C TRP A 118 -46.58 -21.48 28.71
N GLN A 119 -46.79 -20.64 27.69
CA GLN A 119 -48.11 -20.06 27.40
C GLN A 119 -49.13 -21.12 26.97
N ALA A 120 -48.70 -22.18 26.27
CA ALA A 120 -49.56 -23.26 25.80
C ALA A 120 -49.94 -24.25 26.91
N THR A 121 -48.99 -24.58 27.80
CA THR A 121 -49.17 -25.64 28.80
C THR A 121 -49.45 -25.12 30.21
N GLY A 122 -49.08 -23.88 30.50
CA GLY A 122 -49.04 -23.32 31.85
C GLY A 122 -47.88 -23.82 32.71
N ASP A 123 -47.06 -24.77 32.22
CA ASP A 123 -45.94 -25.35 32.98
C ASP A 123 -44.61 -24.70 32.59
N ALA A 124 -44.06 -23.91 33.52
CA ALA A 124 -42.78 -23.24 33.33
C ALA A 124 -41.59 -24.21 33.21
N LYS A 125 -41.70 -25.46 33.68
CA LYS A 125 -40.62 -26.46 33.57
C LYS A 125 -40.41 -26.90 32.13
N ASN A 126 -41.49 -26.99 31.34
CA ASN A 126 -41.40 -27.31 29.92
C ASN A 126 -40.72 -26.17 29.16
N GLY A 127 -41.08 -24.92 29.48
CA GLY A 127 -40.38 -23.74 28.96
C GLY A 127 -38.89 -23.72 29.33
N LEU A 128 -38.56 -23.96 30.60
CA LEU A 128 -37.17 -23.99 31.06
C LEU A 128 -36.34 -25.07 30.37
N SER A 129 -36.95 -26.20 30.02
CA SER A 129 -36.28 -27.30 29.33
C SER A 129 -35.77 -26.88 27.94
N TRP A 130 -36.49 -26.02 27.22
CA TRP A 130 -36.01 -25.46 25.94
C TRP A 130 -34.69 -24.69 26.11
N ILE A 131 -34.63 -23.83 27.13
CA ILE A 131 -33.45 -23.01 27.45
C ILE A 131 -32.30 -23.92 27.90
N TYR A 132 -32.55 -24.80 28.86
CA TYR A 132 -31.53 -25.69 29.44
C TYR A 132 -30.89 -26.60 28.40
N ASN A 133 -31.67 -27.18 27.48
CA ASN A 133 -31.16 -28.08 26.45
C ASN A 133 -30.27 -27.39 25.40
N THR A 134 -30.30 -26.06 25.34
CA THR A 134 -29.57 -25.27 24.34
C THR A 134 -28.23 -24.74 24.86
N LEU A 135 -28.14 -24.47 26.16
CA LEU A 135 -26.90 -24.06 26.82
C LEU A 135 -25.94 -25.27 26.83
N PHE A 136 -24.93 -25.26 25.95
CA PHE A 136 -24.08 -26.42 25.63
C PHE A 136 -22.59 -26.09 25.76
N GLY A 137 -22.05 -26.16 26.99
CA GLY A 137 -20.60 -26.12 27.21
C GLY A 137 -20.20 -25.74 28.64
N PRO A 138 -18.96 -26.04 29.08
CA PRO A 138 -18.41 -25.53 30.34
C PRO A 138 -18.53 -23.99 30.39
N GLY A 139 -19.21 -23.46 31.41
CA GLY A 139 -19.38 -22.02 31.62
C GLY A 139 -20.69 -21.41 31.10
N GLU A 140 -21.52 -22.14 30.34
CA GLU A 140 -22.83 -21.65 29.88
C GLU A 140 -23.94 -21.81 30.93
N LEU A 141 -23.76 -22.75 31.86
CA LEU A 141 -24.61 -22.88 33.04
C LEU A 141 -23.93 -22.24 34.27
N PRO A 142 -24.69 -21.62 35.18
CA PRO A 142 -24.14 -21.13 36.44
C PRO A 142 -23.64 -22.30 37.31
N ASP A 143 -22.71 -22.01 38.22
CA ASP A 143 -22.25 -22.97 39.21
C ASP A 143 -23.42 -23.42 40.11
N GLU A 144 -23.45 -24.70 40.49
CA GLU A 144 -24.55 -25.26 41.31
C GLU A 144 -24.71 -24.58 42.68
N SER A 145 -23.65 -23.91 43.18
CA SER A 145 -23.69 -23.14 44.43
C SER A 145 -24.42 -21.80 44.33
N GLU A 146 -24.66 -21.29 43.11
CA GLU A 146 -25.37 -20.03 42.90
C GLU A 146 -26.87 -20.23 43.21
N LYS A 147 -27.37 -19.52 44.23
CA LYS A 147 -28.78 -19.61 44.68
C LYS A 147 -29.57 -18.32 44.50
N ASP A 148 -28.91 -17.20 44.26
CA ASP A 148 -29.54 -15.90 44.08
C ASP A 148 -29.35 -15.42 42.63
N ALA A 149 -30.42 -15.50 41.85
CA ALA A 149 -30.41 -15.15 40.44
C ALA A 149 -30.14 -13.65 40.20
N GLN A 150 -30.63 -12.77 41.06
CA GLN A 150 -30.45 -11.33 40.89
C GLN A 150 -29.02 -10.93 41.20
N ALA A 151 -28.49 -11.39 42.35
CA ALA A 151 -27.10 -11.13 42.71
C ALA A 151 -26.11 -11.72 41.69
N TYR A 152 -26.42 -12.89 41.13
CA TYR A 152 -25.65 -13.49 40.04
C TYR A 152 -25.67 -12.60 38.79
N PHE A 153 -26.86 -12.18 38.34
CA PHE A 153 -27.02 -11.33 37.16
C PHE A 153 -26.27 -10.01 37.32
N ASP A 154 -26.49 -9.28 38.40
CA ASP A 154 -25.87 -7.97 38.63
C ASP A 154 -24.33 -8.07 38.59
N ARG A 155 -23.76 -9.11 39.22
CA ARG A 155 -22.32 -9.36 39.26
C ARG A 155 -21.75 -9.71 37.88
N LYS A 156 -22.48 -10.47 37.05
CA LYS A 156 -22.02 -10.91 35.72
C LYS A 156 -22.27 -9.88 34.63
N TYR A 157 -23.34 -9.10 34.76
CA TYR A 157 -23.76 -8.10 33.78
C TYR A 157 -22.91 -6.84 33.87
N ALA A 158 -22.56 -6.37 35.08
CA ALA A 158 -21.79 -5.15 35.28
C ALA A 158 -20.52 -5.02 34.39
N PRO A 159 -19.61 -6.01 34.32
CA PRO A 159 -18.44 -5.89 33.43
C PRO A 159 -18.81 -5.89 31.94
N ILE A 160 -19.87 -6.59 31.54
CA ILE A 160 -20.35 -6.60 30.14
C ILE A 160 -20.89 -5.23 29.75
N ASP A 161 -21.67 -4.61 30.63
CA ASP A 161 -22.24 -3.27 30.42
C ASP A 161 -21.14 -2.21 30.27
N GLU A 162 -20.09 -2.30 31.09
CA GLU A 162 -18.92 -1.43 31.01
C GLU A 162 -18.19 -1.55 29.66
N GLU A 163 -17.91 -2.78 29.22
CA GLU A 163 -17.28 -3.03 27.92
C GLU A 163 -18.15 -2.55 26.75
N LEU A 164 -19.46 -2.82 26.81
CA LEU A 164 -20.41 -2.37 25.81
C LEU A 164 -20.46 -0.85 25.72
N MET A 165 -20.39 -0.17 26.87
CA MET A 165 -20.37 1.29 26.91
C MET A 165 -19.09 1.89 26.34
N ALA A 166 -17.94 1.29 26.66
CA ALA A 166 -16.67 1.68 26.07
C ALA A 166 -16.69 1.50 24.53
N LEU A 167 -17.26 0.40 24.04
CA LEU A 167 -17.37 0.11 22.62
C LEU A 167 -18.31 1.09 21.89
N HIS A 168 -19.47 1.40 22.47
CA HIS A 168 -20.40 2.39 21.91
C HIS A 168 -19.76 3.78 21.83
N LYS A 169 -19.01 4.17 22.86
CA LYS A 169 -18.26 5.43 22.86
C LYS A 169 -17.25 5.45 21.70
N TRP A 170 -16.48 4.37 21.53
CA TRP A 170 -15.52 4.28 20.43
C TRP A 170 -16.19 4.41 19.06
N PHE A 171 -17.31 3.73 18.81
CA PHE A 171 -18.05 3.84 17.54
C PHE A 171 -18.55 5.27 17.29
N TRP A 172 -19.04 5.94 18.32
CA TRP A 172 -19.47 7.33 18.22
C TRP A 172 -18.31 8.25 17.83
N GLU A 173 -17.14 8.10 18.49
CA GLU A 173 -15.94 8.89 18.17
C GLU A 173 -15.46 8.66 16.74
N GLN A 174 -15.49 7.41 16.25
CA GLN A 174 -15.17 7.10 14.85
C GLN A 174 -16.13 7.79 13.88
N SER A 175 -17.44 7.68 14.12
CA SER A 175 -18.45 8.31 13.25
C SER A 175 -18.31 9.84 13.20
N GLU A 176 -17.96 10.49 14.32
CA GLU A 176 -17.74 11.93 14.35
C GLU A 176 -16.45 12.33 13.61
N ALA A 177 -15.37 11.55 13.76
CA ALA A 177 -14.14 11.77 13.01
C ALA A 177 -14.37 11.66 11.49
N GLU A 178 -15.16 10.69 11.05
CA GLU A 178 -15.53 10.52 9.64
C GLU A 178 -16.37 11.70 9.12
N ARG A 179 -17.35 12.18 9.91
CA ARG A 179 -18.15 13.37 9.57
C ARG A 179 -17.31 14.63 9.44
N ALA A 180 -16.37 14.82 10.37
CA ALA A 180 -15.44 15.94 10.34
C ALA A 180 -14.54 15.88 9.08
N ALA A 181 -14.02 14.69 8.74
CA ALA A 181 -13.22 14.48 7.52
C ALA A 181 -14.04 14.72 6.23
N ALA A 182 -15.34 14.39 6.24
CA ALA A 182 -16.25 14.63 5.13
C ALA A 182 -16.71 16.10 5.01
N GLY A 183 -16.32 16.98 5.94
CA GLY A 183 -16.74 18.39 5.95
C GLY A 183 -18.22 18.60 6.25
N ILE A 184 -18.92 17.58 6.77
CA ILE A 184 -20.32 17.64 7.15
C ILE A 184 -20.37 18.09 8.61
N GLY A 185 -20.15 19.38 8.83
CA GLY A 185 -20.36 20.00 10.13
C GLY A 185 -21.86 20.05 10.44
N VAL A 186 -22.24 19.57 11.63
CA VAL A 186 -23.57 19.83 12.20
C VAL A 186 -23.72 21.34 12.33
N LYS A 187 -24.61 21.95 11.52
CA LYS A 187 -25.18 23.26 11.86
C LYS A 187 -26.04 23.04 13.09
N GLY A 188 -25.49 23.33 14.26
CA GLY A 188 -26.22 23.29 15.52
C GLY A 188 -27.37 24.30 15.51
N GLU A 189 -28.53 23.85 15.96
CA GLU A 189 -29.62 24.67 16.50
C GLU A 189 -29.25 25.24 17.87
#